data_AF-A0A7K7G9N4-F1
#
_entry.id   AF-A0A7K7G9N4-F1
#
_cell.length_a   1.000
_cell.length_b   1.000
_cell.length_c   1.000
_cell.angle_alpha   90.00
_cell.angle_beta   90.00
_cell.angle_gamma   90.00
#
_symmetry.space_group_name_H-M   'P 1'
#
loop_
_entity.id
_entity.type
_entity.pdbx_description
1 polymer ?
#
loop_
_entity_poly.entity_id
_entity_poly.type
_entity_poly.pdbx_seq_one_letter_code
_entity_poly.pdbx_strand_id
1 'polypeptide(L)'
;DGQGPLHYGVCSTWLARLQPGDTVPAFIRGAPSFRLPPAPDTPCILVGPGTGVAPFRSFWQQRLQLLRAGGGPLGPMVLVFGCRSSALDHIYREEMEQAREQGALSQVLTAFSREPGTPK
;
A
#
# COMPACT_ATOMS: atom_id res chain seq x y z
N ASP A 1 26.18 16.93 -14.63
CA ASP A 1 25.33 16.19 -15.58
C ASP A 1 25.15 14.70 -15.24
N GLY A 2 25.50 14.25 -14.02
CA GLY A 2 25.32 12.84 -13.63
C GLY A 2 26.27 11.85 -14.33
N GLN A 3 27.42 12.29 -14.85
CA GLN A 3 28.38 11.45 -15.60
C GLN A 3 29.25 10.52 -14.72
N GLY A 4 28.86 10.27 -13.47
CA GLY A 4 29.52 9.30 -12.60
C GLY A 4 28.99 7.88 -12.84
N PRO A 5 29.69 6.84 -12.35
CA PRO A 5 29.17 5.48 -12.39
C PRO A 5 27.83 5.39 -11.66
N LEU A 6 26.91 4.59 -12.20
CA LEU A 6 25.61 4.36 -11.58
C LEU A 6 25.79 3.56 -10.28
N HIS A 7 25.25 4.08 -9.18
CA HIS A 7 25.27 3.42 -7.89
C HIS A 7 23.88 2.88 -7.54
N TYR A 8 23.85 1.68 -6.96
CA TYR A 8 22.63 0.95 -6.62
C TYR A 8 22.51 0.76 -5.11
N GLY A 9 21.29 0.86 -4.58
CA GLY A 9 21.03 0.56 -3.17
C GLY A 9 21.26 -0.93 -2.88
N VAL A 10 21.98 -1.24 -1.81
CA VAL A 10 22.42 -2.62 -1.50
C VAL A 10 21.23 -3.55 -1.29
N CYS A 11 20.38 -3.29 -0.29
CA CYS A 11 19.27 -4.19 0.06
C CYS A 11 18.20 -4.28 -1.04
N SER A 12 17.80 -3.15 -1.62
CA SER A 12 16.77 -3.12 -2.68
C SER A 12 17.20 -3.88 -3.93
N THR A 13 18.46 -3.71 -4.35
CA THR A 13 19.00 -4.38 -5.55
C THR A 13 19.30 -5.84 -5.28
N TRP A 14 19.75 -6.17 -4.05
CA TRP A 14 19.92 -7.56 -3.61
C TRP A 14 18.58 -8.31 -3.65
N LEU A 15 17.52 -7.77 -3.02
CA LEU A 15 16.17 -8.35 -3.05
C LEU A 15 15.65 -8.51 -4.49
N ALA A 16 15.89 -7.54 -5.37
CA ALA A 16 15.44 -7.59 -6.75
C ALA A 16 16.16 -8.65 -7.63
N ARG A 17 17.26 -9.25 -7.14
CA ARG A 17 18.06 -10.25 -7.86
C ARG A 17 17.94 -11.66 -7.31
N LEU A 18 17.25 -11.84 -6.18
CA LEU A 18 17.04 -13.16 -5.58
C LEU A 18 16.21 -14.06 -6.50
N GLN A 19 16.46 -15.36 -6.41
CA GLN A 19 15.71 -16.40 -7.09
C GLN A 19 14.84 -17.19 -6.10
N PRO A 20 13.72 -17.78 -6.54
CA PRO A 20 12.97 -18.71 -5.70
C PRO A 20 13.86 -19.81 -5.14
N GLY A 21 13.87 -19.96 -3.82
CA GLY A 21 14.76 -20.90 -3.11
C GLY A 21 15.93 -20.23 -2.38
N ASP A 22 16.26 -18.97 -2.69
CA ASP A 22 17.28 -18.24 -1.97
C ASP A 22 16.85 -17.94 -0.52
N THR A 23 17.83 -17.97 0.40
CA THR A 23 17.61 -17.65 1.81
C THR A 23 17.58 -16.14 2.03
N VAL A 24 16.54 -15.65 2.72
CA VAL A 24 16.42 -14.25 3.15
C VAL A 24 16.52 -14.16 4.68
N PRO A 25 17.66 -13.75 5.24
CA PRO A 25 17.77 -13.49 6.67
C PRO A 25 16.91 -12.27 7.04
N ALA A 26 15.88 -12.49 7.85
CA ALA A 26 14.96 -11.43 8.27
C ALA A 26 14.44 -11.67 9.70
N PHE A 27 13.98 -10.60 10.34
CA PHE A 27 13.28 -10.66 11.61
C PHE A 27 12.16 -9.62 11.61
N ILE A 28 11.17 -9.83 12.48
CA ILE A 28 10.03 -8.91 12.63
C ILE A 28 10.37 -7.89 13.70
N ARG A 29 10.30 -6.60 13.34
CA ARG A 29 10.29 -5.49 14.30
C ARG A 29 8.86 -4.97 14.42
N GLY A 30 8.24 -5.18 15.59
CA GLY A 30 6.88 -4.71 15.83
C GLY A 30 6.75 -3.18 15.77
N ALA A 31 5.59 -2.71 15.32
CA ALA A 31 5.21 -1.29 15.31
C ALA A 31 3.94 -1.08 16.16
N PRO A 32 4.06 -0.92 17.50
CA PRO A 32 2.90 -0.80 18.37
C PRO A 32 2.04 0.44 18.08
N SER A 33 2.67 1.53 17.62
CA SER A 33 2.00 2.79 17.27
C SER A 33 1.40 2.81 15.86
N PHE A 34 1.58 1.76 15.06
CA PHE A 34 1.07 1.70 13.69
C PHE A 34 0.26 0.41 13.48
N ARG A 35 -0.93 0.40 14.08
CA ARG A 35 -1.87 -0.72 14.03
C ARG A 35 -3.26 -0.21 13.69
N LEU A 36 -4.12 -1.11 13.23
CA LEU A 36 -5.55 -0.83 13.18
C LEU A 36 -6.07 -0.54 14.61
N PRO A 37 -7.05 0.37 14.75
CA PRO A 37 -7.73 0.58 16.02
C PRO A 37 -8.30 -0.74 16.58
N PRO A 38 -8.30 -0.94 17.91
CA PRO A 38 -8.87 -2.13 18.52
C PRO A 38 -10.37 -2.32 18.19
N ALA A 39 -11.11 -1.21 18.11
CA ALA A 39 -12.53 -1.21 17.77
C ALA A 39 -12.71 -1.17 16.23
N PRO A 40 -13.26 -2.23 15.59
CA PRO A 40 -13.32 -2.35 14.13
C PRO A 40 -14.22 -1.32 13.43
N ASP A 41 -15.15 -0.71 14.18
CA ASP A 41 -16.05 0.35 13.74
C ASP A 41 -15.40 1.75 13.74
N THR A 42 -14.16 1.86 14.24
CA THR A 42 -13.42 3.13 14.26
C THR A 42 -13.05 3.57 12.83
N PRO A 43 -13.42 4.80 12.42
CA PRO A 43 -13.08 5.31 11.10
C PRO A 43 -11.56 5.52 10.94
N CYS A 44 -11.02 5.21 9.75
CA CYS A 44 -9.59 5.33 9.45
C CYS A 44 -9.35 6.14 8.17
N ILE A 45 -8.32 7.00 8.18
CA ILE A 45 -7.79 7.67 6.99
C ILE A 45 -6.35 7.24 6.80
N LEU A 46 -6.06 6.62 5.67
CA LEU A 46 -4.76 6.06 5.32
C LEU A 46 -4.11 6.95 4.27
N VAL A 47 -2.97 7.58 4.58
CA VAL A 47 -2.28 8.50 3.64
C VAL A 47 -0.90 7.92 3.33
N GLY A 48 -0.70 7.47 2.09
CA GLY A 48 0.52 6.75 1.71
C GLY A 48 0.81 6.79 0.21
N PRO A 49 1.57 7.78 -0.28
CA PRO A 49 1.99 7.82 -1.69
C PRO A 49 3.10 6.81 -1.99
N GLY A 50 3.10 6.28 -3.22
CA GLY A 50 4.10 5.32 -3.71
C GLY A 50 4.26 4.12 -2.78
N THR A 51 5.50 3.79 -2.43
CA THR A 51 5.80 2.68 -1.51
C THR A 51 5.29 2.91 -0.08
N GLY A 52 4.87 4.13 0.28
CA GLY A 52 4.18 4.42 1.54
C GLY A 52 2.84 3.69 1.72
N VAL A 53 2.30 3.09 0.65
CA VAL A 53 1.10 2.25 0.71
C VAL A 53 1.33 0.88 1.36
N ALA A 54 2.59 0.45 1.50
CA ALA A 54 2.94 -0.91 1.92
C ALA A 54 2.22 -1.40 3.21
N PRO A 55 2.17 -0.65 4.33
CA PRO A 55 1.48 -1.13 5.52
C PRO A 55 -0.05 -1.02 5.39
N PHE A 56 -0.57 -0.16 4.52
CA PHE A 56 -2.00 -0.07 4.28
C PHE A 56 -2.51 -1.28 3.50
N ARG A 57 -1.66 -1.90 2.67
CA ARG A 57 -1.99 -3.17 2.01
C ARG A 57 -2.36 -4.25 3.01
N SER A 58 -1.62 -4.37 4.11
CA SER A 58 -1.99 -5.32 5.17
C SER A 58 -3.27 -4.91 5.91
N PHE A 59 -3.54 -3.61 6.05
CA PHE A 59 -4.75 -3.12 6.73
C PHE A 59 -6.03 -3.47 5.96
N TRP A 60 -6.08 -3.22 4.64
CA TRP A 60 -7.28 -3.60 3.87
C TRP A 60 -7.40 -5.12 3.72
N GLN A 61 -6.30 -5.86 3.63
CA GLN A 61 -6.32 -7.33 3.63
C GLN A 61 -6.86 -7.89 4.95
N GLN A 62 -6.46 -7.31 6.10
CA GLN A 62 -6.99 -7.69 7.40
C GLN A 62 -8.50 -7.43 7.48
N ARG A 63 -8.99 -6.31 6.94
CA ARG A 63 -10.43 -6.03 6.88
C ARG A 63 -11.19 -6.97 5.95
N LEU A 64 -10.63 -7.30 4.78
CA LEU A 64 -11.20 -8.33 3.90
C LEU A 64 -11.33 -9.66 4.61
N GLN A 65 -10.34 -10.05 5.43
CA GLN A 65 -10.41 -11.27 6.22
C GLN A 65 -11.52 -11.21 7.29
N LEU A 66 -11.68 -10.08 7.99
CA LEU A 66 -12.76 -9.89 8.95
C LEU A 66 -14.15 -9.98 8.30
N LEU A 67 -14.32 -9.40 7.11
CA LEU A 67 -15.56 -9.48 6.34
C LEU A 67 -15.88 -10.92 5.93
N ARG A 68 -14.89 -11.66 5.43
CA ARG A 68 -15.05 -13.09 5.06
C ARG A 68 -15.40 -13.97 6.25
N ALA A 69 -14.90 -13.65 7.44
CA ALA A 69 -15.20 -14.37 8.66
C ALA A 69 -16.61 -14.09 9.21
N GLY A 70 -17.42 -13.24 8.54
CA GLY A 70 -18.74 -12.86 9.04
C GLY A 70 -18.66 -11.94 10.27
N GLY A 71 -17.59 -11.15 10.39
CA GLY A 71 -17.42 -10.19 11.47
C GLY A 71 -18.53 -9.13 11.50
N GLY A 72 -18.60 -8.42 12.62
CA GLY A 72 -19.51 -7.27 12.78
C GLY A 72 -19.20 -6.10 11.83
N PRO A 73 -19.97 -5.01 11.93
CA PRO A 73 -19.80 -3.86 11.06
C PRO A 73 -18.39 -3.25 11.19
N LEU A 74 -17.83 -2.83 10.05
CA LEU A 74 -16.55 -2.14 9.99
C LEU A 74 -16.76 -0.65 9.75
N GLY A 75 -15.96 0.19 10.40
CA GLY A 75 -15.98 1.65 10.23
C GLY A 75 -15.50 2.03 8.83
N PRO A 76 -15.79 3.24 8.32
CA PRO A 76 -15.26 3.64 7.01
C PRO A 76 -13.73 3.71 7.03
N MET A 77 -13.09 3.33 5.92
CA MET A 77 -11.64 3.40 5.74
C MET A 77 -11.33 4.02 4.39
N VAL A 78 -10.79 5.23 4.42
CA VAL A 78 -10.44 5.99 3.23
C VAL A 78 -8.95 5.85 2.96
N LEU A 79 -8.58 5.45 1.75
CA LEU A 79 -7.20 5.49 1.28
C LEU A 79 -6.96 6.74 0.44
N VAL A 80 -5.95 7.52 0.81
CA VAL A 80 -5.38 8.62 0.03
C VAL A 80 -4.03 8.16 -0.51
N PHE A 81 -4.04 7.71 -1.76
CA PHE A 81 -2.88 7.24 -2.50
C PHE A 81 -2.34 8.34 -3.43
N GLY A 82 -1.08 8.24 -3.80
CA GLY A 82 -0.50 9.13 -4.79
C GLY A 82 0.67 8.50 -5.54
N CYS A 83 0.77 8.77 -6.82
CA CYS A 83 1.86 8.28 -7.67
C CYS A 83 2.17 9.29 -8.80
N ARG A 84 3.05 8.93 -9.73
CA ARG A 84 3.40 9.79 -10.87
C ARG A 84 2.28 9.81 -11.90
N SER A 85 1.82 8.64 -12.34
CA SER A 85 0.76 8.52 -13.34
C SER A 85 0.02 7.21 -13.21
N SER A 86 -1.25 7.23 -13.59
CA SER A 86 -2.17 6.10 -13.56
C SER A 86 -1.66 4.85 -14.29
N ALA A 87 -0.89 5.02 -15.37
CA ALA A 87 -0.41 3.94 -16.23
C ALA A 87 0.97 3.38 -15.86
N LEU A 88 1.74 4.04 -14.99
CA LEU A 88 3.14 3.65 -14.72
C LEU A 88 3.35 3.07 -13.32
N ASP A 89 2.90 3.77 -12.28
CA ASP A 89 3.27 3.48 -10.90
C ASP A 89 2.07 3.48 -9.94
N HIS A 90 0.87 3.24 -10.48
CA HIS A 90 -0.33 2.94 -9.70
C HIS A 90 -0.31 1.49 -9.19
N ILE A 91 0.67 1.19 -8.33
CA ILE A 91 0.84 -0.14 -7.72
C ILE A 91 -0.43 -0.55 -6.95
N TYR A 92 -0.81 -1.82 -7.04
CA TYR A 92 -1.98 -2.42 -6.38
C TYR A 92 -3.34 -1.84 -6.76
N ARG A 93 -3.47 -1.12 -7.90
CA ARG A 93 -4.74 -0.52 -8.35
C ARG A 93 -5.94 -1.48 -8.29
N GLU A 94 -5.76 -2.68 -8.84
CA GLU A 94 -6.81 -3.71 -8.89
C GLU A 94 -7.19 -4.22 -7.50
N GLU A 95 -6.20 -4.41 -6.61
CA GLU A 95 -6.45 -4.81 -5.22
C GLU A 95 -7.20 -3.72 -4.44
N MET A 96 -6.87 -2.44 -4.68
CA MET A 96 -7.58 -1.31 -4.07
C MET A 96 -9.04 -1.25 -4.52
N GLU A 97 -9.29 -1.46 -5.81
CA GLU A 97 -10.65 -1.50 -6.35
C GLU A 97 -11.44 -2.68 -5.79
N GLN A 98 -10.84 -3.86 -5.77
CA GLN A 98 -11.44 -5.05 -5.17
C GLN A 98 -11.74 -4.84 -3.67
N ALA A 99 -10.82 -4.23 -2.93
CA ALA A 99 -11.01 -3.94 -1.51
C ALA A 99 -12.15 -2.92 -1.28
N ARG A 100 -12.33 -1.98 -2.22
CA ARG A 100 -13.44 -1.02 -2.21
C ARG A 100 -14.78 -1.70 -2.47
N GLU A 101 -14.85 -2.52 -3.51
CA GLU A 101 -16.05 -3.28 -3.87
C GLU A 101 -16.52 -4.23 -2.76
N GLN A 102 -15.57 -4.86 -2.05
CA GLN A 102 -15.87 -5.75 -0.93
C GLN A 102 -16.13 -5.01 0.39
N GLY A 103 -16.00 -3.68 0.44
CA GLY A 103 -16.27 -2.87 1.64
C GLY A 103 -15.14 -2.82 2.67
N ALA A 104 -13.94 -3.34 2.34
CA ALA A 104 -12.76 -3.17 3.17
C ALA A 104 -12.25 -1.72 3.12
N LEU A 105 -12.35 -1.06 1.97
CA LEU A 105 -12.14 0.38 1.81
C LEU A 105 -13.48 1.03 1.48
N SER A 106 -13.80 2.16 2.13
CA SER A 106 -14.99 2.93 1.78
C SER A 106 -14.74 3.84 0.58
N GLN A 107 -13.51 4.32 0.42
CA GLN A 107 -13.12 5.21 -0.68
C GLN A 107 -11.61 5.13 -0.95
N VAL A 108 -11.24 5.31 -2.22
CA VAL A 108 -9.85 5.49 -2.65
C VAL A 108 -9.77 6.82 -3.39
N LEU A 109 -8.91 7.70 -2.91
CA LEU A 109 -8.56 8.98 -3.51
C LEU A 109 -7.14 8.87 -4.05
N THR A 110 -6.92 9.17 -5.33
CA THR A 110 -5.60 9.07 -5.96
C THR A 110 -5.15 10.42 -6.51
N ALA A 111 -3.96 10.86 -6.11
CA ALA A 111 -3.30 12.03 -6.66
C ALA A 111 -2.20 11.62 -7.67
N PHE A 112 -2.22 12.20 -8.87
CA PHE A 112 -1.19 11.98 -9.89
C PHE A 112 -0.34 13.24 -10.07
N SER A 113 0.99 13.10 -9.92
CA SER A 113 1.92 14.24 -9.99
C SER A 113 2.47 14.52 -11.39
N ARG A 114 2.31 13.59 -12.34
CA ARG A 114 2.89 13.62 -13.70
C ARG A 114 1.96 12.97 -14.73
N GLU A 115 0.65 13.02 -14.52
CA GLU A 115 -0.31 12.48 -15.48
C GLU A 115 -0.26 13.30 -16.79
N PRO A 116 -0.03 12.67 -17.95
CA PRO A 116 -0.06 13.36 -19.23
C PRO A 116 -1.41 14.07 -19.46
N GLY A 117 -1.37 15.31 -19.93
CA GLY A 117 -2.59 16.08 -20.23
C GLY A 117 -3.28 16.71 -19.01
N THR A 118 -2.76 16.52 -17.80
CA THR A 118 -3.31 17.13 -16.58
C THR A 118 -2.50 18.38 -16.20
N PRO A 119 -3.15 19.54 -15.99
CA PRO A 119 -2.48 20.74 -15.49
C PRO A 119 -1.88 20.51 -14.09
N LYS A 120 -0.75 21.17 -13.81
CA LYS A 120 -0.11 21.14 -12.49
C LYS A 120 -0.75 22.14 -11.53
#